data_AF-A0A7J8EJW5-F1
#
_entry.id   AF-A0A7J8EJW5-F1
#
_cell.length_a   1.000
_cell.length_b   1.000
_cell.length_c   1.000
_cell.angle_alpha   90.00
_cell.angle_beta   90.00
_cell.angle_gamma   90.00
#
_symmetry.space_group_name_H-M   'P 1'
#
loop_
_entity.id
_entity.type
_entity.pdbx_description
1 polymer ?
#
loop_
_entity_poly.entity_id
_entity_poly.type
_entity_poly.pdbx_seq_one_letter_code
_entity_poly.pdbx_strand_id
1 'polypeptide(L)'
;MGWSLEFKKVNRTPNYLKPKAPSTRHIVLKLSKINYNDKILRTWREKTTVTCKKKKNPIRLSLDFSAQILQARKKLNQIFKLFNEGNYQPRIMYLENFCFRYEGETKTFPDKQKLREFSTTRPAIQKILKGVSSTKRK
;
A
#
# COMPACT_ATOMS: atom_id res chain seq x y z
N MET A 1 -9.61 -27.22 -0.36
CA MET A 1 -8.33 -26.86 0.31
C MET A 1 -8.56 -25.66 1.22
N GLY A 2 -8.68 -25.89 2.52
CA GLY A 2 -8.85 -24.83 3.53
C GLY A 2 -7.54 -24.08 3.78
N TRP A 3 -7.62 -22.79 4.02
CA TRP A 3 -6.43 -21.97 4.32
C TRP A 3 -6.13 -22.12 5.81
N SER A 4 -4.92 -22.59 6.16
CA SER A 4 -4.46 -22.55 7.55
C SER A 4 -3.77 -21.20 7.79
N LEU A 5 -4.41 -20.34 8.58
CA LEU A 5 -3.83 -19.07 9.00
C LEU A 5 -3.16 -19.24 10.36
N GLU A 6 -1.83 -19.31 10.34
CA GLU A 6 -1.01 -19.46 11.54
C GLU A 6 -0.36 -18.13 11.93
N PHE A 7 -0.46 -17.80 13.22
CA PHE A 7 0.12 -16.59 13.78
C PHE A 7 1.36 -16.96 14.61
N LYS A 8 2.48 -16.30 14.33
CA LYS A 8 3.70 -16.40 15.14
C LYS A 8 3.64 -15.53 16.39
N LYS A 9 3.07 -14.32 16.27
CA LYS A 9 3.00 -13.37 17.38
C LYS A 9 1.81 -12.44 17.21
N VAL A 10 1.21 -12.08 18.33
CA VAL A 10 0.18 -11.04 18.43
C VAL A 10 0.55 -10.14 19.60
N ASN A 11 0.66 -8.83 19.36
CA ASN A 11 0.97 -7.86 20.40
C ASN A 11 0.30 -6.51 20.13
N ARG A 12 0.23 -5.67 21.17
CA ARG A 12 -0.20 -4.27 21.03
C ARG A 12 1.00 -3.34 20.97
N THR A 13 0.89 -2.33 20.10
CA THR A 13 1.93 -1.32 19.92
C THR A 13 1.35 0.08 20.16
N PRO A 14 2.00 0.92 21.00
CA PRO A 14 3.17 0.61 21.83
C PRO A 14 2.84 -0.38 22.97
N ASN A 15 3.87 -1.05 23.52
CA ASN A 15 3.64 -2.05 24.58
C ASN A 15 3.12 -1.42 25.89
N TYR A 16 3.37 -0.13 26.11
CA TYR A 16 2.83 0.63 27.23
C TYR A 16 1.51 1.33 26.89
N LEU A 17 0.73 1.65 27.92
CA LEU A 17 -0.50 2.45 27.79
C LEU A 17 -0.14 3.94 27.80
N LYS A 18 -0.75 4.71 26.89
CA LYS A 18 -0.68 6.18 26.90
C LYS A 18 -2.00 6.70 27.48
N PRO A 19 -2.04 7.16 28.75
CA PRO A 19 -3.30 7.51 29.43
C PRO A 19 -4.09 8.62 28.73
N LYS A 20 -3.39 9.58 28.09
CA LYS A 20 -3.99 10.74 27.41
C LYS A 20 -4.32 10.51 25.93
N ALA A 21 -4.13 9.30 25.40
CA ALA A 21 -4.35 9.05 23.97
C ALA A 21 -5.84 8.79 23.66
N PRO A 22 -6.46 9.52 22.72
CA PRO A 22 -7.88 9.35 22.38
C PRO A 22 -8.15 8.07 21.55
N SER A 23 -7.12 7.47 20.95
CA SER A 23 -7.22 6.28 20.10
C SER A 23 -6.79 4.99 20.81
N THR A 24 -7.46 3.88 20.49
CA THR A 24 -7.03 2.55 20.96
C THR A 24 -5.68 2.18 20.33
N ARG A 25 -4.81 1.50 21.09
CA ARG A 25 -3.53 0.97 20.58
C ARG A 25 -3.73 0.06 19.37
N HIS A 26 -2.79 0.12 18.43
CA HIS A 26 -2.75 -0.78 17.29
C HIS A 26 -2.42 -2.20 17.74
N ILE A 27 -3.02 -3.18 17.08
CA ILE A 27 -2.70 -4.60 17.24
C ILE A 27 -1.84 -5.00 16.05
N VAL A 28 -0.64 -5.51 16.31
CA VAL A 28 0.28 -6.02 15.29
C VAL A 28 0.18 -7.55 15.29
N LEU A 29 -0.07 -8.11 14.12
CA LEU A 29 -0.16 -9.55 13.89
C LEU A 29 1.03 -9.98 13.04
N LYS A 30 1.89 -10.85 13.57
CA LYS A 30 2.97 -11.48 12.82
C LYS A 30 2.51 -12.85 12.35
N LEU A 31 2.28 -12.99 11.05
CA LEU A 31 1.91 -14.25 10.42
C LEU A 31 3.11 -15.19 10.29
N SER A 32 2.86 -16.50 10.32
CA SER A 32 3.92 -17.51 10.15
C SER A 32 4.46 -17.55 8.72
N LYS A 33 3.56 -17.36 7.74
CA LYS A 33 3.81 -17.35 6.31
C LYS A 33 3.48 -15.98 5.72
N ILE A 34 4.44 -15.38 5.02
CA ILE A 34 4.30 -14.03 4.44
C ILE A 34 3.37 -14.00 3.23
N ASN A 35 3.26 -15.12 2.50
CA ASN A 35 2.49 -15.23 1.26
C ASN A 35 0.98 -14.93 1.44
N TYR A 36 0.47 -15.02 2.67
CA TYR A 36 -0.92 -14.71 2.97
C TYR A 36 -1.19 -13.23 3.21
N ASN A 37 -0.17 -12.40 3.44
CA ASN A 37 -0.34 -10.96 3.69
C ASN A 37 -1.11 -10.27 2.56
N ASP A 38 -0.65 -10.44 1.32
CA ASP A 38 -1.27 -9.79 0.16
C ASP A 38 -2.68 -10.33 -0.10
N LYS A 39 -2.89 -11.63 0.15
CA LYS A 39 -4.19 -12.26 -0.02
C LYS A 39 -5.21 -11.75 1.00
N ILE A 40 -4.81 -11.63 2.27
CA ILE A 40 -5.66 -11.08 3.34
C ILE A 40 -5.99 -9.61 3.07
N LEU A 41 -5.02 -8.81 2.63
CA LEU A 41 -5.28 -7.40 2.29
C LEU A 41 -6.19 -7.28 1.07
N ARG A 42 -6.05 -8.18 0.10
CA ARG A 42 -6.93 -8.22 -1.06
C ARG A 42 -8.36 -8.55 -0.65
N THR A 43 -8.57 -9.62 0.11
CA THR A 43 -9.91 -9.97 0.61
C THR A 43 -10.48 -8.90 1.54
N TRP A 44 -9.62 -8.21 2.30
CA TRP A 44 -10.01 -7.06 3.11
C TRP A 44 -10.46 -5.87 2.26
N ARG A 45 -9.74 -5.53 1.18
CA ARG A 45 -10.10 -4.43 0.26
C ARG A 45 -11.36 -4.70 -0.54
N GLU A 46 -11.58 -5.96 -0.92
CA GLU A 46 -12.81 -6.41 -1.58
C GLU A 46 -14.03 -6.26 -0.65
N LYS A 47 -13.81 -6.35 0.67
CA LYS A 47 -14.84 -6.03 1.67
C LYS A 47 -14.89 -4.52 1.93
N THR A 48 -16.02 -3.91 1.61
CA THR A 48 -16.23 -2.46 1.80
C THR A 48 -16.20 -2.03 3.27
N THR A 49 -16.75 -2.85 4.17
CA THR A 49 -16.80 -2.55 5.61
C THR A 49 -16.54 -3.82 6.41
N VAL A 50 -15.56 -3.77 7.33
CA VAL A 50 -15.29 -4.85 8.28
C VAL A 50 -15.38 -4.31 9.69
N THR A 51 -16.25 -4.92 10.50
CA THR A 51 -16.45 -4.60 11.92
C THR A 51 -16.10 -5.81 12.80
N CYS A 52 -15.78 -5.56 14.07
CA CYS A 52 -15.60 -6.64 15.05
C CYS A 52 -16.84 -6.68 15.94
N LYS A 53 -17.26 -7.87 16.38
CA LYS A 53 -18.47 -8.07 17.21
C LYS A 53 -18.58 -7.10 18.39
N LYS A 54 -17.46 -6.71 19.01
CA LYS A 54 -17.42 -5.78 20.17
C LYS A 54 -17.26 -4.30 19.80
N LYS A 55 -17.10 -3.95 18.53
CA LYS A 55 -16.90 -2.56 18.05
C LYS A 55 -17.79 -2.29 16.84
N LYS A 56 -18.69 -1.31 16.98
CA LYS A 56 -19.55 -0.82 15.89
C LYS A 56 -18.77 -0.04 14.81
N ASN A 57 -17.59 0.48 15.15
CA ASN A 57 -16.78 1.26 14.21
C ASN A 57 -16.03 0.35 13.23
N PRO A 58 -15.90 0.74 11.95
CA PRO A 58 -15.14 -0.01 10.97
C PRO A 58 -13.68 -0.10 11.38
N ILE A 59 -13.12 -1.30 11.22
CA ILE A 59 -11.72 -1.57 11.48
C ILE A 59 -10.94 -1.25 10.21
N ARG A 60 -9.67 -0.88 10.38
CA ARG A 60 -8.73 -0.73 9.28
C ARG A 60 -7.63 -1.77 9.44
N LEU A 61 -7.37 -2.52 8.38
CA LEU A 61 -6.24 -3.43 8.27
C LEU A 61 -5.20 -2.82 7.35
N SER A 62 -3.95 -2.77 7.80
CA SER A 62 -2.81 -2.27 7.04
C SER A 62 -1.58 -3.11 7.32
N LEU A 63 -0.65 -3.15 6.36
CA LEU A 63 0.66 -3.75 6.59
C LEU A 63 1.50 -2.87 7.51
N ASP A 64 2.31 -3.53 8.32
CA ASP A 64 3.37 -2.90 9.08
C ASP A 64 4.62 -2.79 8.18
N PHE A 65 5.06 -1.56 7.94
CA PHE A 65 6.19 -1.25 7.07
C PHE A 65 7.22 -0.42 7.86
N SER A 66 8.49 -0.57 7.51
CA SER A 66 9.54 0.30 8.06
C SER A 66 9.31 1.76 7.66
N ALA A 67 9.91 2.69 8.41
CA ALA A 67 9.81 4.11 8.11
C ALA A 67 10.28 4.46 6.68
N GLN A 68 11.33 3.78 6.19
CA GLN A 68 11.86 3.96 4.83
C GLN A 68 10.82 3.58 3.77
N ILE A 69 10.21 2.39 3.91
CA ILE A 69 9.19 1.90 2.97
C ILE A 69 7.94 2.80 3.03
N LEU A 70 7.54 3.25 4.22
CA LEU A 70 6.42 4.18 4.37
C LEU A 70 6.66 5.49 3.64
N GLN A 71 7.88 6.05 3.69
CA GLN A 71 8.23 7.25 2.95
C GLN A 71 8.21 7.02 1.43
N ALA A 72 8.74 5.89 0.95
CA ALA A 72 8.71 5.55 -0.46
C ALA A 72 7.28 5.37 -0.97
N ARG A 73 6.42 4.66 -0.22
CA ARG A 73 4.99 4.48 -0.54
C ARG A 73 4.22 5.80 -0.55
N LYS A 74 4.53 6.76 0.33
CA LYS A 74 3.94 8.11 0.27
C LYS A 74 4.23 8.80 -1.06
N LYS A 75 5.47 8.72 -1.54
CA LYS A 75 5.86 9.28 -2.85
C LYS A 75 5.19 8.50 -4.00
N LEU A 76 5.08 7.18 -3.90
CA LEU A 76 4.35 6.36 -4.88
C LEU A 76 2.84 6.66 -4.91
N ASN A 77 2.23 7.04 -3.78
CA ASN A 77 0.82 7.42 -3.74
C ASN A 77 0.54 8.68 -4.57
N GLN A 78 1.48 9.61 -4.70
CA GLN A 78 1.33 10.77 -5.59
C GLN A 78 1.31 10.32 -7.05
N ILE A 79 2.23 9.43 -7.44
CA ILE A 79 2.29 8.83 -8.78
C ILE A 79 1.01 8.02 -9.05
N PHE A 80 0.56 7.23 -8.08
CA PHE A 80 -0.67 6.44 -8.19
C PHE A 80 -1.88 7.29 -8.58
N LYS A 81 -2.07 8.46 -7.96
CA LYS A 81 -3.18 9.37 -8.29
C LYS A 81 -3.15 9.82 -9.75
N LEU A 82 -1.98 10.24 -10.24
CA LEU A 82 -1.81 10.69 -11.62
C LEU A 82 -2.08 9.58 -12.65
N PHE A 83 -1.60 8.36 -12.37
CA PHE A 83 -1.90 7.20 -13.22
C PHE A 83 -3.35 6.75 -13.13
N ASN A 84 -4.01 6.99 -12.00
CA ASN A 84 -5.43 6.70 -11.82
C ASN A 84 -6.31 7.68 -12.61
N GLU A 85 -5.94 8.96 -12.64
CA GLU A 85 -6.56 9.97 -13.51
C GLU A 85 -6.41 9.62 -14.99
N GLY A 86 -5.27 9.05 -15.38
CA GLY A 86 -5.02 8.58 -16.74
C GLY A 86 -5.64 7.22 -17.10
N ASN A 87 -6.49 6.63 -16.26
CA ASN A 87 -7.13 5.30 -16.47
C ASN A 87 -6.15 4.12 -16.67
N TYR A 88 -4.90 4.23 -16.21
CA TYR A 88 -3.89 3.16 -16.36
C TYR A 88 -4.05 2.01 -15.35
N GLN A 89 -5.12 1.98 -14.56
CA GLN A 89 -5.41 0.95 -13.55
C GLN A 89 -4.19 0.64 -12.64
N PRO A 90 -3.58 1.66 -11.99
CA PRO A 90 -2.37 1.46 -11.21
C PRO A 90 -2.64 0.56 -10.00
N ARG A 91 -1.61 -0.15 -9.55
CA ARG A 91 -1.61 -0.98 -8.34
C ARG A 91 -0.27 -0.83 -7.62
N ILE A 92 -0.33 -0.62 -6.30
CA ILE A 92 0.84 -0.65 -5.43
C ILE A 92 0.89 -2.02 -4.78
N MET A 93 1.87 -2.83 -5.15
CA MET A 93 2.08 -4.17 -4.62
C MET A 93 2.85 -4.13 -3.29
N TYR A 94 3.31 -5.30 -2.83
CA TYR A 94 4.12 -5.43 -1.61
C TYR A 94 5.44 -4.63 -1.73
N LEU A 95 5.91 -4.08 -0.61
CA LEU A 95 7.04 -3.13 -0.52
C LEU A 95 6.86 -1.84 -1.35
N GLU A 96 7.59 -1.70 -2.44
CA GLU A 96 7.65 -0.49 -3.28
C GLU A 96 7.34 -0.77 -4.76
N ASN A 97 6.87 -1.97 -5.06
CA ASN A 97 6.56 -2.38 -6.42
C ASN A 97 5.32 -1.63 -6.94
N PHE A 98 5.49 -0.85 -8.01
CA PHE A 98 4.42 -0.12 -8.69
C PHE A 98 4.12 -0.78 -10.02
N CYS A 99 2.85 -1.09 -10.30
CA CYS A 99 2.46 -1.63 -11.60
C CYS A 99 1.23 -0.92 -12.15
N PHE A 100 1.11 -0.89 -13.47
CA PHE A 100 -0.03 -0.32 -14.18
C PHE A 100 -0.19 -1.01 -15.55
N ARG A 101 -1.38 -0.89 -16.14
CA ARG A 101 -1.66 -1.38 -17.48
C ARG A 101 -1.23 -0.35 -18.52
N TYR A 102 -0.50 -0.79 -19.53
CA TYR A 102 -0.03 0.04 -20.64
C TYR A 102 0.01 -0.81 -21.91
N GLU A 103 -0.63 -0.35 -22.98
CA GLU A 103 -0.69 -1.07 -24.28
C GLU A 103 -1.17 -2.53 -24.13
N GLY A 104 -2.16 -2.78 -23.27
CA GLY A 104 -2.70 -4.12 -23.03
C GLY A 104 -1.90 -5.00 -22.05
N GLU A 105 -0.66 -4.63 -21.74
CA GLU A 105 0.22 -5.38 -20.83
C GLU A 105 0.30 -4.75 -19.44
N THR A 106 0.51 -5.58 -18.41
CA THR A 106 0.80 -5.08 -17.07
C THR A 106 2.31 -4.89 -16.91
N LYS A 107 2.76 -3.64 -16.75
CA LYS A 107 4.17 -3.33 -16.49
C LYS A 107 4.39 -3.16 -15.00
N THR A 108 5.44 -3.80 -14.47
CA THR A 108 5.78 -3.78 -13.05
C THR A 108 7.16 -3.17 -12.85
N PHE A 109 7.28 -2.23 -11.93
CA PHE A 109 8.48 -1.49 -11.61
C PHE A 109 8.81 -1.65 -10.12
N PRO A 110 9.96 -2.25 -9.78
CA PRO A 110 10.37 -2.40 -8.39
C PRO A 110 10.88 -1.09 -7.77
N ASP A 111 11.34 -0.16 -8.61
CA ASP A 111 11.88 1.12 -8.18
C ASP A 111 11.53 2.23 -9.17
N LYS A 112 11.56 3.47 -8.69
CA LYS A 112 11.30 4.69 -9.45
C LYS A 112 12.32 4.95 -10.53
N GLN A 113 13.57 4.52 -10.36
CA GLN A 113 14.58 4.71 -11.40
C GLN A 113 14.17 3.95 -12.67
N LYS A 114 13.73 2.70 -12.53
CA LYS A 114 13.22 1.91 -13.67
C LYS A 114 11.95 2.51 -14.27
N LEU A 115 11.07 3.09 -13.46
CA LEU A 115 9.91 3.83 -13.96
C LEU A 115 10.33 5.08 -14.76
N ARG A 116 11.39 5.77 -14.33
CA ARG A 116 11.94 6.94 -15.03
C ARG A 116 12.56 6.53 -16.37
N GLU A 117 13.38 5.48 -16.39
CA GLU A 117 13.96 4.90 -17.62
C GLU A 117 12.87 4.47 -18.60
N PHE A 118 11.77 3.90 -18.11
CA PHE A 118 10.62 3.55 -18.94
C PHE A 118 9.90 4.77 -19.52
N SER A 119 9.89 5.88 -18.78
CA SER A 119 9.23 7.12 -19.21
C SER A 119 10.01 7.92 -20.25
N THR A 120 11.33 7.74 -20.37
CA THR A 120 12.15 8.50 -21.33
C THR A 120 11.81 8.16 -22.78
N THR A 121 11.43 6.90 -23.04
CA THR A 121 11.05 6.42 -24.38
C THR A 121 9.57 6.62 -24.69
N ARG A 122 8.75 7.05 -23.71
CA ARG A 122 7.28 7.06 -23.80
C ARG A 122 6.69 8.43 -23.43
N PRO A 123 6.38 9.29 -24.42
CA PRO A 123 5.98 10.68 -24.16
C PRO A 123 4.67 10.79 -23.36
N ALA A 124 3.73 9.86 -23.51
CA ALA A 124 2.49 9.84 -22.72
C ALA A 124 2.76 9.68 -21.21
N ILE A 125 3.60 8.71 -20.87
CA ILE A 125 4.00 8.44 -19.47
C ILE A 125 4.86 9.58 -18.92
N GLN A 126 5.74 10.14 -19.75
CA GLN A 126 6.57 11.28 -19.38
C GLN A 126 5.72 12.50 -18.99
N LYS A 127 4.65 12.81 -19.75
CA LYS A 127 3.73 13.92 -19.44
C LYS A 127 3.07 13.74 -18.07
N ILE A 128 2.62 12.53 -17.75
CA ILE A 128 1.98 12.20 -16.48
C ILE A 128 2.97 12.40 -15.33
N LEU A 129 4.21 11.90 -15.47
CA LEU A 129 5.23 12.00 -14.43
C LEU A 129 5.79 13.42 -14.24
N LYS A 130 5.75 14.29 -15.25
CA LYS A 130 6.13 15.71 -15.13
C LYS A 130 5.29 16.47 -14.11
N GLY A 131 4.05 16.04 -13.86
CA GLY A 131 3.21 16.61 -12.79
C GLY A 131 3.75 16.36 -11.37
N VAL A 132 4.63 15.36 -11.19
CA VAL A 132 5.22 15.02 -9.88
C VAL A 132 6.37 15.97 -9.51
N SER A 133 7.11 16.50 -10.49
CA SER A 133 8.29 17.34 -10.25
C SER A 133 7.99 18.82 -10.00
N SER A 134 6.73 19.27 -10.17
CA SER A 134 6.34 20.68 -10.05
C SER A 134 5.77 21.07 -8.68
N THR A 135 5.72 20.17 -7.70
CA THR A 135 5.34 20.54 -6.32
C THR A 135 6.50 21.28 -5.65
N LYS A 136 6.67 22.56 -6.01
CA LYS A 136 7.42 23.55 -5.23
C LYS A 136 6.87 23.52 -3.81
N ARG A 137 7.79 23.31 -2.86
CA ARG A 137 7.56 23.53 -1.43
C ARG A 137 7.00 24.96 -1.28
N LYS A 138 5.78 25.08 -0.76
CA LYS A 138 5.35 26.27 -0.03
C LYS A 138 5.64 26.01 1.44
#